data_AF-A1WNK1-F1
#
_entry.id   AF-A1WNK1-F1
#
_cell.length_a   1.000
_cell.length_b   1.000
_cell.length_c   1.000
_cell.angle_alpha   90.00
_cell.angle_beta   90.00
_cell.angle_gamma   90.00
#
_symmetry.space_group_name_H-M   'P 1'
#
loop_
_entity.id
_entity.type
_entity.pdbx_description
1 polymer ?
#
loop_
_entity_poly.entity_id
_entity_poly.type
_entity_poly.pdbx_seq_one_letter_code
_entity_poly.pdbx_strand_id
1 'polypeptide(L)'
;MNEITGNSNSQVLIDPDDCLKNGNSDMKIRSAYTNQSWLSPKTSNGQQSADKKPERNKATDQIRRSLSEVIRCQNLVVLSGLGTSLCVLDDSDPSKCKAPTMQDLWQRVETAYTSKNKALWTKLLASVRHPAGNKNIEELLSACKVAENFLRNGELKRLEKFKSLAEKEIRAAVDFLKSTDPLPIHRTFLQRIARRSSGKGRTKIFTTNYDLCFEHAAKSGRFVVIDGFSPTLPPTFDPVYFTYDIVRRGTDGNASAFIPNVFHLYKLHGSIDWERCESDIEKKHNTDKPLLIYPRSSKYEQAFSQPYLEMMAALQAALREPNTGLVIVGFGFNDNHIAEPVLSAIRSNLGLKVVVVDPYLESNLKKENANKYLKVIMQMMDQGDARLTFLNGTFEDIAREIPDMVAETDLEKHMVRMRGIEGDTA
;
A
#
# COMPACT_ATOMS: atom_id res chain seq x y z
N MET A 1 24.77 -23.46 44.57
CA MET A 1 23.55 -24.10 44.05
C MET A 1 22.71 -23.01 43.42
N ASN A 2 22.71 -23.00 42.09
CA ASN A 2 21.85 -22.31 41.12
C ASN A 2 21.36 -20.89 41.42
N GLU A 3 22.10 -19.91 40.89
CA GLU A 3 21.54 -18.66 40.39
C GLU A 3 20.78 -18.93 39.08
N ILE A 4 19.50 -18.54 39.03
CA ILE A 4 18.71 -18.50 37.80
C ILE A 4 18.72 -17.05 37.35
N THR A 5 19.51 -16.76 36.31
CA THR A 5 19.52 -15.48 35.61
C THR A 5 18.30 -15.38 34.70
N GLY A 6 17.28 -14.66 35.15
CA GLY A 6 16.17 -14.22 34.30
C GLY A 6 16.64 -13.04 33.42
N ASN A 7 16.69 -13.25 32.11
CA ASN A 7 16.97 -12.20 31.14
C ASN A 7 15.67 -11.41 30.92
N SER A 8 15.60 -10.19 31.43
CA SER A 8 14.50 -9.25 31.22
C SER A 8 14.49 -8.76 29.77
N ASN A 9 13.44 -9.10 29.03
CA ASN A 9 13.13 -8.47 27.75
C ASN A 9 12.59 -7.07 28.01
N SER A 10 13.48 -6.08 28.12
CA SER A 10 13.10 -4.67 27.99
C SER A 10 12.64 -4.43 26.54
N GLN A 11 11.35 -4.15 26.36
CA GLN A 11 10.87 -3.59 25.09
C GLN A 11 11.47 -2.19 24.94
N VAL A 12 12.54 -2.09 24.15
CA VAL A 12 13.15 -0.81 23.81
C VAL A 12 12.07 0.07 23.16
N LEU A 13 11.76 1.17 23.83
CA LEU A 13 10.97 2.29 23.32
C LEU A 13 11.72 2.87 22.10
N ILE A 14 11.34 2.45 20.89
CA ILE A 14 11.86 3.07 19.68
C ILE A 14 10.98 4.29 19.39
N ASP A 15 11.55 5.49 19.51
CA ASP A 15 10.97 6.72 18.98
C ASP A 15 10.59 6.46 17.50
N PRO A 16 9.37 6.77 17.02
CA PRO A 16 9.03 6.63 15.60
C PRO A 16 10.05 7.32 14.67
N ASP A 17 10.77 8.35 15.16
CA ASP A 17 11.89 8.95 14.45
C ASP A 17 13.20 8.14 14.55
N ASP A 18 13.44 7.33 15.58
CA ASP A 18 14.61 6.42 15.70
C ASP A 18 14.53 5.22 14.74
N CYS A 19 13.33 4.69 14.45
CA CYS A 19 13.13 3.67 13.42
C CYS A 19 13.57 4.15 12.02
N LEU A 20 13.69 5.47 11.83
CA LEU A 20 13.99 6.11 10.56
C LEU A 20 15.47 6.55 10.46
N LYS A 21 16.32 6.37 11.47
CA LYS A 21 17.69 6.95 11.47
C LYS A 21 18.75 6.18 10.67
N ASN A 22 18.48 4.95 10.23
CA ASN A 22 19.50 4.09 9.59
C ASN A 22 19.42 3.99 8.05
N GLY A 23 18.67 4.87 7.37
CA GLY A 23 18.63 4.89 5.90
C GLY A 23 19.41 6.06 5.33
N ASN A 24 20.53 5.79 4.65
CA ASN A 24 21.15 6.74 3.71
C ASN A 24 20.11 6.97 2.59
N SER A 25 19.42 8.12 2.55
CA SER A 25 18.33 8.32 1.60
C SER A 25 18.91 8.52 0.19
N ASP A 26 19.10 7.43 -0.54
CA ASP A 26 19.48 7.41 -1.96
C ASP A 26 18.31 7.81 -2.88
N MET A 27 17.24 8.37 -2.33
CA MET A 27 16.08 8.88 -3.06
C MET A 27 16.50 9.81 -4.19
N LYS A 28 16.20 9.46 -5.42
CA LYS A 28 16.40 10.38 -6.56
C LYS A 28 15.10 10.97 -7.02
N ILE A 29 15.15 12.20 -7.53
CA ILE A 29 13.98 12.88 -8.08
C ILE A 29 14.16 13.17 -9.56
N ARG A 30 13.07 12.99 -10.32
CA ARG A 30 12.91 13.48 -11.69
C ARG A 30 11.59 14.25 -11.79
N SER A 31 11.63 15.44 -12.38
CA SER A 31 10.44 16.27 -12.65
C SER A 31 10.73 17.21 -13.82
N ALA A 32 9.77 18.02 -14.24
CA ALA A 32 10.00 19.07 -15.24
C ALA A 32 11.16 20.02 -14.88
N TYR A 33 11.48 20.16 -13.59
CA TYR A 33 12.55 21.03 -13.09
C TYR A 33 13.93 20.36 -13.05
N THR A 34 14.04 19.07 -13.39
CA THR A 34 15.31 18.34 -13.34
C THR A 34 15.98 18.19 -14.71
N ASN A 35 15.50 18.91 -15.75
CA ASN A 35 16.05 18.92 -17.10
C ASN A 35 16.30 17.49 -17.63
N GLN A 36 15.30 16.63 -17.54
CA GLN A 36 15.35 15.25 -18.02
C GLN A 36 16.45 14.39 -17.37
N SER A 37 16.91 14.76 -16.17
CA SER A 37 17.89 14.01 -15.39
C SER A 37 17.33 13.58 -14.03
N TRP A 38 17.93 12.55 -13.43
CA TRP A 38 17.68 12.15 -12.05
C TRP A 38 18.63 12.92 -11.14
N LEU A 39 18.09 13.65 -10.16
CA LEU A 39 18.90 14.35 -9.17
C LEU A 39 18.99 13.51 -7.90
N SER A 40 20.21 13.23 -7.45
CA SER A 40 20.48 12.57 -6.17
C SER A 40 20.80 13.60 -5.09
N PRO A 41 20.36 13.39 -3.84
CA PRO A 41 20.87 14.08 -2.67
C PRO A 41 22.40 13.95 -2.61
N LYS A 42 23.12 15.04 -2.38
CA LYS A 42 24.55 14.95 -2.03
C LYS A 42 24.65 14.32 -0.63
N THR A 43 25.25 13.14 -0.52
CA THR A 43 25.62 12.55 0.78
C THR A 43 26.81 13.33 1.34
N SER A 44 26.66 13.84 2.56
CA SER A 44 27.74 14.53 3.28
C SER A 44 28.75 13.51 3.80
N ASN A 45 29.56 12.92 2.93
CA ASN A 45 30.69 12.08 3.32
C ASN A 45 32.01 12.76 2.91
N GLY A 46 32.73 13.30 3.89
CA GLY A 46 34.15 13.69 3.77
C GLY A 46 34.46 15.17 4.05
N GLN A 47 35.02 15.44 5.25
CA GLN A 47 35.75 16.64 5.67
C GLN A 47 35.04 18.00 5.47
N GLN A 48 34.26 18.42 6.47
CA GLN A 48 33.95 19.84 6.63
C GLN A 48 35.21 20.59 7.05
N SER A 49 35.77 21.38 6.14
CA SER A 49 36.54 22.57 6.53
C SER A 49 35.56 23.61 7.07
N ALA A 50 35.89 24.21 8.20
CA ALA A 50 34.99 24.99 9.06
C ALA A 50 34.48 26.34 8.47
N ASP A 51 34.63 26.61 7.17
CA ASP A 51 34.43 27.94 6.58
C ASP A 51 33.53 27.99 5.33
N LYS A 52 32.73 26.95 5.05
CA LYS A 52 31.73 27.01 3.97
C LYS A 52 30.31 26.89 4.50
N LYS A 53 29.49 27.93 4.26
CA LYS A 53 28.02 27.91 4.45
C LYS A 53 27.45 26.59 3.89
N PRO A 54 26.48 25.94 4.58
CA PRO A 54 25.93 24.67 4.12
C PRO A 54 25.37 24.83 2.71
N GLU A 55 25.97 24.13 1.75
CA GLU A 55 25.57 24.17 0.35
C GLU A 55 24.20 23.48 0.21
N ARG A 56 23.19 24.24 -0.20
CA ARG A 56 21.78 23.81 -0.23
C ARG A 56 21.60 22.61 -1.20
N ASN A 57 21.16 21.46 -0.68
CA ASN A 57 20.98 20.25 -1.49
C ASN A 57 19.71 20.37 -2.35
N LYS A 58 19.89 20.78 -3.61
CA LYS A 58 18.80 21.00 -4.58
C LYS A 58 17.85 19.80 -4.74
N ALA A 59 18.36 18.56 -4.66
CA ALA A 59 17.54 17.36 -4.81
C ALA A 59 16.60 17.18 -3.62
N THR A 60 17.13 17.26 -2.39
CA THR A 60 16.34 17.16 -1.16
C THR A 60 15.28 18.27 -1.07
N ASP A 61 15.66 19.51 -1.43
CA ASP A 61 14.71 20.64 -1.46
C ASP A 61 13.57 20.38 -2.46
N GLN A 62 13.88 19.83 -3.64
CA GLN A 62 12.87 19.53 -4.65
C GLN A 62 11.96 18.36 -4.24
N ILE A 63 12.50 17.33 -3.58
CA ILE A 63 11.72 16.20 -3.01
C ILE A 63 10.71 16.75 -2.00
N ARG A 64 11.20 17.49 -0.99
CA ARG A 64 10.35 18.05 0.07
C ARG A 64 9.32 19.03 -0.48
N ARG A 65 9.70 19.84 -1.46
CA ARG A 65 8.78 20.75 -2.15
C ARG A 65 7.66 19.97 -2.84
N SER A 66 8.00 18.96 -3.64
CA SER A 66 7.02 18.18 -4.41
C SER A 66 6.04 17.44 -3.48
N LEU A 67 6.56 16.81 -2.42
CA LEU A 67 5.72 16.16 -1.40
C LEU A 67 4.83 17.17 -0.67
N SER A 68 5.39 18.31 -0.21
CA SER A 68 4.63 19.37 0.44
C SER A 68 3.51 19.92 -0.45
N GLU A 69 3.77 20.13 -1.74
CA GLU A 69 2.78 20.62 -2.69
C GLU A 69 1.60 19.67 -2.89
N VAL A 70 1.84 18.35 -2.92
CA VAL A 70 0.80 17.32 -3.05
C VAL A 70 -0.02 17.19 -1.77
N ILE A 71 0.63 17.14 -0.61
CA ILE A 71 -0.07 17.01 0.69
C ILE A 71 -0.90 18.27 0.99
N ARG A 72 -0.46 19.44 0.51
CA ARG A 72 -1.18 20.71 0.71
C ARG A 72 -2.44 20.89 -0.14
N CYS A 73 -2.66 20.06 -1.16
CA CYS A 73 -3.89 20.08 -1.96
C CYS A 73 -5.16 19.97 -1.10
N GLN A 74 -6.30 20.39 -1.64
CA GLN A 74 -7.60 20.34 -0.95
C GLN A 74 -8.02 18.89 -0.72
N ASN A 75 -7.87 18.08 -1.76
CA ASN A 75 -8.09 16.64 -1.74
C ASN A 75 -6.74 15.91 -1.75
N LEU A 76 -6.63 14.84 -0.97
CA LEU A 76 -5.44 13.99 -0.95
C LEU A 76 -5.84 12.53 -1.19
N VAL A 77 -5.29 11.98 -2.25
CA VAL A 77 -5.46 10.60 -2.68
C VAL A 77 -4.12 9.90 -2.59
N VAL A 78 -4.10 8.72 -1.96
CA VAL A 78 -2.95 7.82 -1.97
C VAL A 78 -3.36 6.57 -2.74
N LEU A 79 -2.56 6.15 -3.72
CA LEU A 79 -2.69 4.85 -4.37
C LEU A 79 -1.49 3.99 -3.95
N SER A 80 -1.70 2.98 -3.13
CA SER A 80 -0.66 2.07 -2.66
C SER A 80 -0.75 0.69 -3.31
N GLY A 81 0.41 0.12 -3.61
CA GLY A 81 0.54 -1.28 -4.03
C GLY A 81 1.48 -2.07 -3.13
N LEU A 82 1.93 -3.23 -3.62
CA LEU A 82 2.75 -4.18 -2.85
C LEU A 82 3.96 -3.52 -2.18
N GLY A 83 4.56 -2.51 -2.82
CA GLY A 83 5.74 -1.83 -2.28
C GLY A 83 5.53 -1.17 -0.91
N THR A 84 4.29 -0.88 -0.48
CA THR A 84 4.04 -0.41 0.88
C THR A 84 4.09 -1.52 1.92
N SER A 85 3.85 -2.78 1.53
CA SER A 85 3.90 -3.94 2.43
C SER A 85 5.29 -4.57 2.52
N LEU A 86 6.19 -4.27 1.57
CA LEU A 86 7.57 -4.79 1.56
C LEU A 86 8.44 -4.28 2.71
N CYS A 87 8.09 -3.16 3.34
CA CYS A 87 8.81 -2.65 4.51
C CYS A 87 8.57 -3.46 5.79
N VAL A 88 7.64 -4.43 5.76
CA VAL A 88 7.37 -5.31 6.90
C VAL A 88 8.32 -6.50 6.83
N LEU A 89 9.32 -6.49 7.71
CA LEU A 89 10.40 -7.49 7.75
C LEU A 89 10.03 -8.69 8.62
N ASP A 90 10.62 -9.84 8.30
CA ASP A 90 10.45 -11.08 9.06
C ASP A 90 11.15 -10.99 10.43
N ASP A 91 10.50 -11.51 11.47
CA ASP A 91 11.02 -11.44 12.85
C ASP A 91 12.30 -12.28 13.03
N SER A 92 12.44 -13.35 12.25
CA SER A 92 13.56 -14.29 12.30
C SER A 92 14.69 -13.92 11.33
N ASP A 93 14.36 -13.23 10.23
CA ASP A 93 15.31 -12.84 9.20
C ASP A 93 15.00 -11.43 8.67
N PRO A 94 15.59 -10.38 9.25
CA PRO A 94 15.36 -9.00 8.84
C PRO A 94 15.80 -8.68 7.40
N SER A 95 16.47 -9.60 6.70
CA SER A 95 16.78 -9.46 5.28
C SER A 95 15.61 -9.83 4.36
N LYS A 96 14.54 -10.42 4.92
CA LYS A 96 13.35 -10.87 4.17
C LYS A 96 12.11 -10.08 4.55
N CYS A 97 11.29 -9.82 3.54
CA CYS A 97 9.98 -9.22 3.69
C CYS A 97 8.95 -10.30 4.06
N LYS A 98 8.03 -10.00 4.97
CA LYS A 98 6.88 -10.87 5.26
C LYS A 98 5.88 -10.90 4.10
N ALA A 99 5.69 -9.77 3.43
CA ALA A 99 4.77 -9.65 2.30
C ALA A 99 5.30 -10.40 1.05
N PRO A 100 4.51 -11.28 0.43
CA PRO A 100 4.97 -12.08 -0.70
C PRO A 100 4.93 -11.30 -2.02
N THR A 101 5.97 -11.46 -2.84
CA THR A 101 5.93 -11.04 -4.25
C THR A 101 5.18 -12.07 -5.11
N MET A 102 4.84 -11.71 -6.35
CA MET A 102 4.23 -12.66 -7.30
C MET A 102 5.12 -13.89 -7.57
N GLN A 103 6.44 -13.71 -7.51
CA GLN A 103 7.40 -14.80 -7.66
C GLN A 103 7.40 -15.72 -6.42
N ASP A 104 7.28 -15.16 -5.22
CA ASP A 104 7.16 -15.94 -3.99
C ASP A 104 5.86 -16.76 -3.98
N LEU A 105 4.76 -16.16 -4.43
CA LEU A 105 3.48 -16.87 -4.58
C LEU A 105 3.59 -18.03 -5.58
N TRP A 106 4.25 -17.82 -6.73
CA TRP A 106 4.51 -18.90 -7.69
C TRP A 106 5.27 -20.05 -7.03
N GLN A 107 6.40 -19.74 -6.39
CA GLN A 107 7.27 -20.75 -5.78
C GLN A 107 6.57 -21.50 -4.66
N ARG A 108 5.77 -20.80 -3.85
CA ARG A 108 5.00 -21.41 -2.77
C ARG A 108 3.96 -22.39 -3.32
N VAL A 109 3.17 -21.97 -4.31
CA VAL A 109 2.14 -22.80 -4.94
C VAL A 109 2.76 -24.01 -5.65
N GLU A 110 3.83 -23.80 -6.41
CA GLU A 110 4.57 -24.87 -7.08
C GLU A 110 5.11 -25.89 -6.07
N THR A 111 5.73 -25.44 -4.98
CA THR A 111 6.29 -26.31 -3.95
C THR A 111 5.19 -27.10 -3.23
N ALA A 112 4.10 -26.43 -2.82
CA ALA A 112 2.98 -27.07 -2.15
C ALA A 112 2.30 -28.13 -3.04
N TYR A 113 2.11 -27.84 -4.33
CA TYR A 113 1.49 -28.77 -5.26
C TYR A 113 2.40 -29.95 -5.66
N THR A 114 3.72 -29.72 -5.76
CA THR A 114 4.70 -30.76 -6.11
C THR A 114 5.12 -31.65 -4.93
N SER A 115 4.81 -31.25 -3.70
CA SER A 115 5.19 -31.96 -2.45
C SER A 115 4.92 -33.47 -2.47
N LYS A 116 3.81 -33.91 -3.07
CA LYS A 116 3.44 -35.32 -3.16
C LYS A 116 3.87 -36.00 -4.46
N ASN A 117 3.95 -35.26 -5.57
CA ASN A 117 4.33 -35.81 -6.87
C ASN A 117 4.71 -34.69 -7.87
N LYS A 118 6.02 -34.57 -8.15
CA LYS A 118 6.57 -33.57 -9.09
C LYS A 118 6.00 -33.69 -10.51
N ALA A 119 5.67 -34.90 -10.98
CA ALA A 119 5.12 -35.10 -12.32
C ALA A 119 3.71 -34.50 -12.49
N LEU A 120 3.00 -34.20 -11.40
CA LEU A 120 1.68 -33.56 -11.47
C LEU A 120 1.76 -32.11 -11.96
N TRP A 121 2.85 -31.40 -11.65
CA TRP A 121 3.04 -30.01 -12.08
C TRP A 121 3.20 -29.91 -13.59
N THR A 122 4.11 -30.70 -14.17
CA THR A 122 4.30 -30.75 -15.63
C THR A 122 3.02 -31.15 -16.35
N LYS A 123 2.28 -32.13 -15.82
CA LYS A 123 0.97 -32.53 -16.37
C LYS A 123 -0.06 -31.40 -16.29
N LEU A 124 -0.10 -30.66 -15.18
CA LEU A 124 -1.01 -29.52 -15.00
C LEU A 124 -0.70 -28.42 -16.03
N LEU A 125 0.57 -28.00 -16.12
CA LEU A 125 1.00 -26.97 -17.07
C LEU A 125 0.66 -27.34 -18.52
N ALA A 126 0.89 -28.61 -18.90
CA ALA A 126 0.49 -29.11 -20.20
C ALA A 126 -1.03 -29.09 -20.42
N SER A 127 -1.82 -29.46 -19.41
CA SER A 127 -3.29 -29.49 -19.48
C SER A 127 -3.88 -28.09 -19.71
N VAL A 128 -3.27 -27.07 -19.09
CA VAL A 128 -3.72 -25.67 -19.23
C VAL A 128 -2.98 -24.89 -20.32
N ARG A 129 -2.07 -25.55 -21.07
CA ARG A 129 -1.23 -24.97 -22.12
C ARG A 129 -0.38 -23.78 -21.65
N HIS A 130 0.07 -23.82 -20.40
CA HIS A 130 0.95 -22.79 -19.84
C HIS A 130 2.42 -23.08 -20.17
N PRO A 131 3.19 -22.13 -20.74
CA PRO A 131 4.60 -22.34 -21.07
C PRO A 131 5.45 -22.63 -19.82
N ALA A 132 6.25 -23.70 -19.84
CA ALA A 132 7.06 -24.11 -18.68
C ALA A 132 8.11 -23.06 -18.25
N GLY A 133 8.57 -22.20 -19.17
CA GLY A 133 9.51 -21.11 -18.87
C GLY A 133 8.86 -19.86 -18.28
N ASN A 134 7.53 -19.77 -18.30
CA ASN A 134 6.80 -18.61 -17.83
C ASN A 134 6.39 -18.79 -16.37
N LYS A 135 7.02 -18.07 -15.44
CA LYS A 135 6.73 -18.14 -14.00
C LYS A 135 5.76 -17.07 -13.53
N ASN A 136 4.84 -16.64 -14.39
CA ASN A 136 3.80 -15.69 -14.03
C ASN A 136 2.59 -16.42 -13.44
N ILE A 137 2.37 -16.27 -12.13
CA ILE A 137 1.23 -16.90 -11.44
C ILE A 137 -0.11 -16.36 -11.94
N GLU A 138 -0.16 -15.10 -12.37
CA GLU A 138 -1.40 -14.52 -12.89
C GLU A 138 -1.81 -15.22 -14.18
N GLU A 139 -0.87 -15.41 -15.09
CA GLU A 139 -1.09 -16.09 -16.37
C GLU A 139 -1.46 -17.57 -16.16
N LEU A 140 -0.81 -18.25 -15.21
CA LEU A 140 -1.15 -19.63 -14.88
C LEU A 140 -2.59 -19.75 -14.37
N LEU A 141 -2.98 -18.92 -13.40
CA LEU A 141 -4.33 -18.96 -12.85
C LEU A 141 -5.39 -18.52 -13.88
N SER A 142 -5.02 -17.64 -14.81
CA SER A 142 -5.83 -17.27 -15.98
C SER A 142 -6.05 -18.46 -16.91
N ALA A 143 -4.97 -19.16 -17.26
CA ALA A 143 -5.00 -20.35 -18.09
C ALA A 143 -5.84 -21.44 -17.43
N CYS A 144 -5.71 -21.62 -16.11
CA CYS A 144 -6.58 -22.51 -15.34
C CYS A 144 -8.06 -22.15 -15.50
N LYS A 145 -8.43 -20.87 -15.41
CA LYS A 145 -9.84 -20.45 -15.55
C LYS A 145 -10.39 -20.77 -16.94
N VAL A 146 -9.62 -20.51 -18.00
CA VAL A 146 -10.02 -20.85 -19.37
C VAL A 146 -10.13 -22.37 -19.54
N ALA A 147 -9.24 -23.13 -18.91
CA ALA A 147 -9.21 -24.58 -18.96
C ALA A 147 -10.44 -25.26 -18.36
N GLU A 148 -11.12 -24.64 -17.40
CA GLU A 148 -12.39 -25.16 -16.85
C GLU A 148 -13.45 -25.40 -17.93
N ASN A 149 -13.49 -24.54 -18.96
CA ASN A 149 -14.53 -24.61 -19.97
C ASN A 149 -14.39 -25.84 -20.88
N PHE A 150 -13.15 -26.33 -21.09
CA PHE A 150 -12.87 -27.41 -22.03
C PHE A 150 -12.35 -28.72 -21.40
N LEU A 151 -11.77 -28.68 -20.19
CA LEU A 151 -11.34 -29.89 -19.49
C LEU A 151 -12.54 -30.70 -18.98
N ARG A 152 -12.39 -32.03 -18.92
CA ARG A 152 -13.45 -32.97 -18.50
C ARG A 152 -12.92 -34.01 -17.51
N ASN A 153 -13.83 -34.67 -16.81
CA ASN A 153 -13.56 -35.85 -15.98
C ASN A 153 -12.41 -35.66 -14.97
N GLY A 154 -11.40 -36.54 -15.01
CA GLY A 154 -10.28 -36.56 -14.05
C GLY A 154 -9.33 -35.37 -14.16
N GLU A 155 -9.26 -34.71 -15.32
CA GLU A 155 -8.44 -33.52 -15.51
C GLU A 155 -9.08 -32.30 -14.86
N LEU A 156 -10.40 -32.17 -14.99
CA LEU A 156 -11.17 -31.12 -14.31
C LEU A 156 -11.05 -31.26 -12.77
N LYS A 157 -11.23 -32.46 -12.23
CA LYS A 157 -11.05 -32.71 -10.78
C LYS A 157 -9.64 -32.38 -10.30
N ARG A 158 -8.62 -32.56 -11.14
CA ARG A 158 -7.23 -32.19 -10.81
C ARG A 158 -7.05 -30.68 -10.79
N LEU A 159 -7.62 -29.99 -11.78
CA LEU A 159 -7.59 -28.53 -11.85
C LEU A 159 -8.29 -27.89 -10.64
N GLU A 160 -9.46 -28.40 -10.24
CA GLU A 160 -10.19 -27.93 -9.05
C GLU A 160 -9.36 -28.08 -7.78
N LYS A 161 -8.71 -29.25 -7.60
CA LYS A 161 -7.79 -29.48 -6.47
C LYS A 161 -6.60 -28.52 -6.49
N PHE A 162 -6.01 -28.27 -7.67
CA PHE A 162 -4.94 -27.29 -7.82
C PHE A 162 -5.40 -25.89 -7.43
N LYS A 163 -6.55 -25.43 -7.94
CA LYS A 163 -7.09 -24.11 -7.61
C LYS A 163 -7.32 -23.93 -6.12
N SER A 164 -7.97 -24.91 -5.48
CA SER A 164 -8.23 -24.85 -4.04
C SER A 164 -6.93 -24.79 -3.23
N LEU A 165 -5.91 -25.56 -3.63
CA LEU A 165 -4.58 -25.50 -3.01
C LEU A 165 -3.91 -24.15 -3.25
N ALA A 166 -3.92 -23.64 -4.49
CA ALA A 166 -3.31 -22.36 -4.82
C ALA A 166 -3.97 -21.21 -4.06
N GLU A 167 -5.29 -21.15 -4.01
CA GLU A 167 -6.05 -20.14 -3.27
C GLU A 167 -5.75 -20.20 -1.76
N LYS A 168 -5.64 -21.41 -1.19
CA LYS A 168 -5.23 -21.62 0.21
C LYS A 168 -3.80 -21.13 0.48
N GLU A 169 -2.85 -21.47 -0.39
CA GLU A 169 -1.45 -21.07 -0.21
C GLU A 169 -1.24 -19.57 -0.41
N ILE A 170 -1.92 -18.97 -1.40
CA ILE A 170 -1.89 -17.51 -1.61
C ILE A 170 -2.46 -16.81 -0.38
N ARG A 171 -3.64 -17.23 0.11
CA ARG A 171 -4.26 -16.67 1.33
C ARG A 171 -3.30 -16.70 2.51
N ALA A 172 -2.72 -17.86 2.78
CA ALA A 172 -1.79 -18.02 3.89
C ALA A 172 -0.44 -17.29 3.68
N ALA A 173 -0.16 -16.75 2.49
CA ALA A 173 1.02 -15.93 2.24
C ALA A 173 0.72 -14.45 2.45
N VAL A 174 -0.47 -14.00 2.07
CA VAL A 174 -0.87 -12.59 2.19
C VAL A 174 -1.38 -12.26 3.59
N ASP A 175 -1.80 -13.26 4.36
CA ASP A 175 -2.11 -13.15 5.80
C ASP A 175 -0.84 -13.36 6.65
N PHE A 176 0.13 -12.46 6.48
CA PHE A 176 1.45 -12.55 7.12
C PHE A 176 1.56 -11.75 8.43
N LEU A 177 0.55 -10.93 8.75
CA LEU A 177 0.59 -10.02 9.89
C LEU A 177 0.19 -10.72 11.19
N LYS A 178 0.96 -10.46 12.24
CA LYS A 178 0.58 -10.77 13.62
C LYS A 178 -0.11 -9.57 14.25
N SER A 179 -0.98 -9.82 15.23
CA SER A 179 -1.65 -8.74 15.98
C SER A 179 -0.70 -7.83 16.75
N THR A 180 0.53 -8.27 16.98
CA THR A 180 1.61 -7.57 17.71
C THR A 180 2.58 -6.83 16.79
N ASP A 181 2.45 -6.92 15.46
CA ASP A 181 3.39 -6.26 14.56
C ASP A 181 3.31 -4.72 14.69
N PRO A 182 4.45 -4.03 14.90
CA PRO A 182 4.45 -2.62 15.30
C PRO A 182 4.13 -1.65 14.15
N LEU A 183 4.42 -2.04 12.90
CA LEU A 183 4.19 -1.27 11.67
C LEU A 183 4.58 0.22 11.75
N PRO A 184 5.80 0.56 12.21
CA PRO A 184 6.19 1.94 12.48
C PRO A 184 6.13 2.83 11.23
N ILE A 185 6.56 2.32 10.07
CA ILE A 185 6.54 3.07 8.80
C ILE A 185 5.11 3.44 8.38
N HIS A 186 4.18 2.49 8.45
CA HIS A 186 2.77 2.74 8.13
C HIS A 186 2.15 3.73 9.11
N ARG A 187 2.45 3.61 10.41
CA ARG A 187 1.97 4.53 11.44
C ARG A 187 2.48 5.94 11.19
N THR A 188 3.77 6.12 10.94
CA THR A 188 4.36 7.42 10.61
C THR A 188 3.73 7.99 9.35
N PHE A 189 3.58 7.17 8.31
CA PHE A 189 2.93 7.60 7.08
C PHE A 189 1.50 8.09 7.33
N LEU A 190 0.68 7.34 8.06
CA LEU A 190 -0.69 7.75 8.43
C LEU A 190 -0.70 9.05 9.24
N GLN A 191 0.22 9.23 10.20
CA GLN A 191 0.37 10.49 10.94
C GLN A 191 0.59 11.68 10.00
N ARG A 192 1.46 11.52 8.99
CA ARG A 192 1.77 12.61 8.05
C ARG A 192 0.63 12.93 7.08
N ILE A 193 -0.16 11.94 6.67
CA ILE A 193 -1.18 12.14 5.63
C ILE A 193 -2.61 12.30 6.14
N ALA A 194 -2.99 11.65 7.25
CA ALA A 194 -4.37 11.64 7.74
C ALA A 194 -4.66 12.82 8.69
N ARG A 195 -3.63 13.48 9.21
CA ARG A 195 -3.75 14.71 10.00
C ARG A 195 -3.91 15.92 9.10
N ARG A 196 -5.16 16.22 8.75
CA ARG A 196 -5.51 17.34 7.86
C ARG A 196 -6.31 18.40 8.61
N SER A 197 -6.07 19.66 8.26
CA SER A 197 -6.85 20.80 8.76
C SER A 197 -8.33 20.61 8.43
N SER A 198 -9.24 21.08 9.31
CA SER A 198 -10.69 20.93 9.18
C SER A 198 -11.29 21.41 7.85
N GLY A 199 -10.65 22.38 7.18
CA GLY A 199 -11.10 22.88 5.87
C GLY A 199 -10.70 22.01 4.68
N LYS A 200 -9.91 20.94 4.88
CA LYS A 200 -9.46 20.02 3.83
C LYS A 200 -10.23 18.71 3.88
N GLY A 201 -10.45 18.10 2.72
CA GLY A 201 -11.05 16.76 2.66
C GLY A 201 -10.19 15.73 3.39
N ARG A 202 -10.83 14.68 3.91
CA ARG A 202 -10.15 13.51 4.48
C ARG A 202 -9.24 12.86 3.43
N THR A 203 -8.14 12.28 3.88
CA THR A 203 -7.28 11.49 2.99
C THR A 203 -8.01 10.23 2.55
N LYS A 204 -7.94 9.91 1.26
CA LYS A 204 -8.48 8.69 0.68
C LYS A 204 -7.32 7.79 0.26
N ILE A 205 -7.17 6.65 0.92
CA ILE A 205 -6.16 5.63 0.59
C ILE A 205 -6.85 4.55 -0.22
N PHE A 206 -6.42 4.37 -1.46
CA PHE A 206 -6.79 3.27 -2.33
C PHE A 206 -5.62 2.29 -2.36
N THR A 207 -5.87 1.02 -2.13
CA THR A 207 -4.81 0.00 -2.13
C THR A 207 -5.21 -1.23 -2.92
N THR A 208 -4.23 -1.82 -3.61
CA THR A 208 -4.36 -3.15 -4.24
C THR A 208 -3.95 -4.29 -3.30
N ASN A 209 -3.53 -3.97 -2.08
CA ASN A 209 -2.99 -4.96 -1.15
C ASN A 209 -4.14 -5.66 -0.41
N TYR A 210 -4.03 -6.98 -0.30
CA TYR A 210 -4.99 -7.80 0.44
C TYR A 210 -4.77 -7.78 1.95
N ASP A 211 -3.52 -7.51 2.38
CA ASP A 211 -3.10 -7.50 3.79
C ASP A 211 -3.75 -6.38 4.60
N LEU A 212 -3.62 -6.42 5.92
CA LEU A 212 -4.24 -5.47 6.87
C LEU A 212 -3.26 -4.41 7.42
N CYS A 213 -2.20 -4.07 6.68
CA CYS A 213 -1.15 -3.17 7.20
C CYS A 213 -1.70 -1.81 7.62
N PHE A 214 -2.57 -1.19 6.81
CA PHE A 214 -3.15 0.12 7.14
C PHE A 214 -4.12 0.06 8.32
N GLU A 215 -4.90 -1.02 8.42
CA GLU A 215 -5.86 -1.26 9.50
C GLU A 215 -5.14 -1.48 10.85
N HIS A 216 -4.09 -2.31 10.86
CA HIS A 216 -3.27 -2.54 12.05
C HIS A 216 -2.53 -1.27 12.47
N ALA A 217 -1.97 -0.52 11.51
CA ALA A 217 -1.33 0.77 11.79
C ALA A 217 -2.33 1.82 12.29
N ALA A 218 -3.56 1.82 11.76
CA ALA A 218 -4.62 2.69 12.24
C ALA A 218 -5.00 2.36 13.69
N LYS A 219 -5.17 1.07 14.01
CA LYS A 219 -5.42 0.60 15.38
C LYS A 219 -4.34 1.04 16.36
N SER A 220 -3.06 0.82 16.03
CA SER A 220 -1.94 1.17 16.92
C SER A 220 -1.73 2.68 17.05
N GLY A 221 -1.98 3.41 15.95
CA GLY A 221 -1.90 4.87 15.83
C GLY A 221 -3.15 5.64 16.26
N ARG A 222 -4.23 4.95 16.68
CA ARG A 222 -5.53 5.54 17.06
C ARG A 222 -6.18 6.39 15.96
N PHE A 223 -6.05 5.94 14.71
CA PHE A 223 -6.81 6.49 13.59
C PHE A 223 -8.16 5.80 13.47
N VAL A 224 -9.16 6.54 12.99
CA VAL A 224 -10.43 5.96 12.57
C VAL A 224 -10.42 5.74 11.07
N VAL A 225 -10.80 4.54 10.66
CA VAL A 225 -10.87 4.11 9.27
C VAL A 225 -12.32 4.14 8.81
N ILE A 226 -12.59 4.85 7.72
CA ILE A 226 -13.87 4.80 7.00
C ILE A 226 -13.67 3.92 5.76
N ASP A 227 -14.17 2.69 5.79
CA ASP A 227 -13.93 1.69 4.74
C ASP A 227 -15.21 1.08 4.13
N GLY A 228 -16.34 1.74 4.36
CA GLY A 228 -17.63 1.32 3.80
C GLY A 228 -18.32 0.22 4.60
N PHE A 229 -17.79 -0.18 5.76
CA PHE A 229 -18.46 -1.11 6.65
C PHE A 229 -19.20 -0.39 7.78
N SER A 230 -20.35 -0.96 8.15
CA SER A 230 -21.16 -0.48 9.27
C SER A 230 -20.41 -0.58 10.60
N PRO A 231 -20.68 0.30 11.57
CA PRO A 231 -20.18 0.16 12.94
C PRO A 231 -20.92 -0.91 13.77
N THR A 232 -21.84 -1.68 13.17
CA THR A 232 -22.59 -2.76 13.84
C THR A 232 -21.79 -4.07 13.89
N LEU A 233 -22.29 -5.05 14.63
CA LEU A 233 -21.70 -6.40 14.73
C LEU A 233 -22.69 -7.45 14.19
N PRO A 234 -22.32 -8.24 13.18
CA PRO A 234 -21.07 -8.13 12.40
C PRO A 234 -21.05 -6.85 11.53
N PRO A 235 -19.86 -6.30 11.19
CA PRO A 235 -19.77 -5.18 10.27
C PRO A 235 -20.13 -5.62 8.84
N THR A 236 -21.15 -5.00 8.25
CA THR A 236 -21.59 -5.27 6.87
C THR A 236 -21.23 -4.12 5.93
N PHE A 237 -20.87 -4.44 4.70
CA PHE A 237 -20.52 -3.46 3.67
C PHE A 237 -21.77 -2.75 3.14
N ASP A 238 -21.76 -1.42 3.19
CA ASP A 238 -22.71 -0.55 2.49
C ASP A 238 -21.97 0.73 2.05
N PRO A 239 -21.98 1.07 0.74
CA PRO A 239 -21.34 2.29 0.24
C PRO A 239 -21.78 3.58 0.95
N VAL A 240 -22.97 3.61 1.55
CA VAL A 240 -23.44 4.76 2.34
C VAL A 240 -22.48 5.12 3.46
N TYR A 241 -21.76 4.16 4.04
CA TYR A 241 -20.83 4.43 5.14
C TYR A 241 -19.60 5.23 4.68
N PHE A 242 -19.26 5.25 3.38
CA PHE A 242 -18.24 6.16 2.86
C PHE A 242 -18.67 7.63 2.87
N THR A 243 -19.98 7.90 2.95
CA THR A 243 -20.52 9.27 3.00
C THR A 243 -20.58 9.83 4.41
N TYR A 244 -20.43 8.98 5.43
CA TYR A 244 -20.45 9.39 6.83
C TYR A 244 -19.07 9.88 7.27
N ASP A 245 -19.06 10.83 8.21
CA ASP A 245 -17.85 11.32 8.88
C ASP A 245 -18.17 11.49 10.37
N ILE A 246 -17.13 11.60 11.19
CA ILE A 246 -17.20 11.62 12.64
C ILE A 246 -16.92 13.04 13.13
N VAL A 247 -17.90 13.56 13.87
CA VAL A 247 -17.84 14.88 14.49
C VAL A 247 -17.88 14.75 16.00
N ARG A 248 -17.08 15.56 16.68
CA ARG A 248 -17.22 15.80 18.12
C ARG A 248 -18.20 16.94 18.31
N ARG A 249 -19.31 16.65 19.00
CA ARG A 249 -20.26 17.68 19.44
C ARG A 249 -19.79 18.24 20.78
N GLY A 250 -19.72 19.56 20.90
CA GLY A 250 -19.51 20.24 22.18
C GLY A 250 -20.73 20.07 23.11
N THR A 251 -20.54 20.34 24.40
CA THR A 251 -21.62 20.35 25.41
C THR A 251 -22.74 21.35 25.07
N ASP A 252 -22.40 22.39 24.30
CA ASP A 252 -23.28 23.53 24.03
C ASP A 252 -24.02 23.40 22.69
N GLY A 253 -23.94 22.23 22.04
CA GLY A 253 -24.69 21.86 20.83
C GLY A 253 -24.34 22.60 19.54
N ASN A 254 -23.73 23.79 19.61
CA ASN A 254 -23.57 24.69 18.47
C ASN A 254 -22.24 24.57 17.70
N ALA A 255 -21.22 23.90 18.26
CA ALA A 255 -19.96 23.64 17.57
C ALA A 255 -19.75 22.13 17.38
N SER A 256 -19.94 21.68 16.14
CA SER A 256 -19.52 20.34 15.69
C SER A 256 -18.18 20.47 14.99
N ALA A 257 -17.12 19.90 15.56
CA ALA A 257 -15.81 19.87 14.94
C ALA A 257 -15.53 18.44 14.44
N PHE A 258 -15.10 18.31 13.19
CA PHE A 258 -14.57 17.04 12.67
C PHE A 258 -13.40 16.57 13.55
N ILE A 259 -13.41 15.31 13.97
CA ILE A 259 -12.28 14.78 14.76
C ILE A 259 -11.05 14.61 13.84
N PRO A 260 -9.82 14.83 14.34
CA PRO A 260 -8.60 14.52 13.57
C PRO A 260 -8.40 13.01 13.43
N ASN A 261 -7.34 12.60 12.74
CA ASN A 261 -6.92 11.20 12.61
C ASN A 261 -7.98 10.28 11.96
N VAL A 262 -8.72 10.79 10.97
CA VAL A 262 -9.71 10.01 10.19
C VAL A 262 -9.28 9.99 8.73
N PHE A 263 -9.33 8.80 8.12
CA PHE A 263 -9.08 8.63 6.69
C PHE A 263 -10.02 7.58 6.10
N HIS A 264 -10.21 7.63 4.78
CA HIS A 264 -10.95 6.61 4.07
C HIS A 264 -9.99 5.56 3.52
N LEU A 265 -10.36 4.28 3.61
CA LEU A 265 -9.61 3.17 3.07
C LEU A 265 -10.47 2.41 2.06
N TYR A 266 -9.96 2.26 0.84
CA TYR A 266 -10.60 1.56 -0.27
C TYR A 266 -9.69 0.42 -0.73
N LYS A 267 -10.15 -0.83 -0.59
CA LYS A 267 -9.40 -2.03 -1.02
C LYS A 267 -9.87 -2.46 -2.40
N LEU A 268 -9.12 -2.08 -3.43
CA LEU A 268 -9.50 -2.27 -4.84
C LEU A 268 -9.57 -3.74 -5.25
N HIS A 269 -8.76 -4.59 -4.63
CA HIS A 269 -8.69 -6.02 -4.92
C HIS A 269 -9.23 -6.91 -3.79
N GLY A 270 -9.93 -6.31 -2.81
CA GLY A 270 -10.49 -7.03 -1.67
C GLY A 270 -9.51 -7.14 -0.51
N SER A 271 -9.93 -7.88 0.51
CA SER A 271 -9.21 -7.98 1.77
C SER A 271 -9.31 -9.38 2.35
N ILE A 272 -8.27 -9.80 3.08
CA ILE A 272 -8.22 -11.11 3.74
C ILE A 272 -9.27 -11.27 4.84
N ASP A 273 -9.85 -10.17 5.33
CA ASP A 273 -10.89 -10.17 6.35
C ASP A 273 -12.30 -9.92 5.79
N TRP A 274 -12.51 -9.95 4.48
CA TRP A 274 -13.85 -9.83 3.89
C TRP A 274 -14.41 -11.21 3.57
N GLU A 275 -15.66 -11.49 3.92
CA GLU A 275 -16.36 -12.73 3.56
C GLU A 275 -17.73 -12.40 2.98
N ARG A 276 -18.14 -13.10 1.91
CA ARG A 276 -19.51 -12.99 1.38
C ARG A 276 -20.42 -13.97 2.13
N CYS A 277 -21.33 -13.41 2.91
CA CYS A 277 -22.32 -14.13 3.72
C CYS A 277 -23.71 -13.90 3.10
N GLU A 278 -24.23 -14.89 2.38
CA GLU A 278 -25.51 -14.77 1.66
C GLU A 278 -25.53 -13.59 0.67
N SER A 279 -26.33 -12.55 0.92
CA SER A 279 -26.38 -11.30 0.16
C SER A 279 -25.32 -10.30 0.56
N ASP A 280 -24.82 -10.40 1.80
CA ASP A 280 -24.04 -9.37 2.46
C ASP A 280 -22.54 -9.67 2.36
N ILE A 281 -21.74 -8.63 2.53
CA ILE A 281 -20.29 -8.73 2.65
C ILE A 281 -19.95 -8.30 4.06
N GLU A 282 -19.35 -9.19 4.82
CA GLU A 282 -19.02 -8.97 6.23
C GLU A 282 -17.51 -8.88 6.43
N LYS A 283 -17.09 -8.12 7.44
CA LYS A 283 -15.74 -8.24 7.98
C LYS A 283 -15.66 -9.37 8.99
N LYS A 284 -14.82 -10.36 8.68
CA LYS A 284 -14.60 -11.54 9.50
C LYS A 284 -13.12 -11.92 9.52
N HIS A 285 -12.51 -11.77 10.69
CA HIS A 285 -11.14 -12.21 10.93
C HIS A 285 -11.01 -13.72 10.76
N ASN A 286 -9.88 -14.16 10.23
CA ASN A 286 -9.53 -15.57 10.03
C ASN A 286 -10.58 -16.34 9.21
N THR A 287 -11.18 -15.70 8.20
CA THR A 287 -12.12 -16.38 7.29
C THR A 287 -11.42 -17.41 6.42
N ASP A 288 -12.08 -18.56 6.23
CA ASP A 288 -11.63 -19.59 5.28
C ASP A 288 -11.96 -19.25 3.82
N LYS A 289 -12.78 -18.22 3.58
CA LYS A 289 -13.29 -17.81 2.27
C LYS A 289 -13.16 -16.30 2.07
N PRO A 290 -11.94 -15.75 2.12
CA PRO A 290 -11.74 -14.32 1.94
C PRO A 290 -12.19 -13.90 0.54
N LEU A 291 -12.81 -12.72 0.47
CA LEU A 291 -13.30 -12.11 -0.76
C LEU A 291 -12.15 -11.30 -1.39
N LEU A 292 -11.41 -11.97 -2.29
CA LEU A 292 -10.23 -11.44 -2.97
C LEU A 292 -10.39 -11.46 -4.50
N ILE A 293 -9.84 -10.46 -5.18
CA ILE A 293 -9.63 -10.45 -6.64
C ILE A 293 -8.28 -11.11 -6.93
N TYR A 294 -8.28 -12.44 -7.08
CA TYR A 294 -7.04 -13.20 -7.31
C TYR A 294 -6.30 -12.80 -8.58
N PRO A 295 -4.95 -12.80 -8.61
CA PRO A 295 -4.09 -12.62 -9.80
C PRO A 295 -4.54 -13.44 -11.02
N ARG A 296 -5.44 -12.91 -11.85
CA ARG A 296 -6.05 -13.60 -13.02
C ARG A 296 -6.47 -12.57 -14.08
N SER A 297 -6.49 -12.92 -15.34
CA SER A 297 -7.00 -12.05 -16.41
C SER A 297 -8.51 -11.82 -16.28
N SER A 298 -9.24 -12.78 -15.70
CA SER A 298 -10.66 -12.69 -15.36
C SER A 298 -10.98 -11.81 -14.15
N LYS A 299 -9.97 -11.21 -13.50
CA LYS A 299 -10.16 -10.15 -12.47
C LYS A 299 -11.09 -9.04 -12.97
N TYR A 300 -11.11 -8.79 -14.28
CA TYR A 300 -11.93 -7.75 -14.88
C TYR A 300 -13.42 -7.95 -14.60
N GLU A 301 -13.96 -9.15 -14.78
CA GLU A 301 -15.39 -9.44 -14.50
C GLU A 301 -15.70 -9.27 -13.01
N GLN A 302 -14.79 -9.71 -12.14
CA GLN A 302 -14.96 -9.57 -10.69
C GLN A 302 -14.95 -8.12 -10.24
N ALA A 303 -14.17 -7.25 -10.90
CA ALA A 303 -14.12 -5.82 -10.59
C ALA A 303 -15.46 -5.09 -10.82
N PHE A 304 -16.39 -5.66 -11.59
CA PHE A 304 -17.76 -5.12 -11.77
C PHE A 304 -18.77 -5.65 -10.75
N SER A 305 -18.34 -6.50 -9.82
CA SER A 305 -19.19 -6.96 -8.72
C SER A 305 -18.98 -6.11 -7.47
N GLN A 306 -20.00 -6.05 -6.60
CA GLN A 306 -19.85 -5.46 -5.27
C GLN A 306 -18.87 -6.28 -4.42
N PRO A 307 -17.97 -5.65 -3.64
CA PRO A 307 -17.88 -4.22 -3.34
C PRO A 307 -16.95 -3.44 -4.31
N TYR A 308 -16.30 -4.12 -5.24
CA TYR A 308 -15.21 -3.58 -6.05
C TYR A 308 -15.63 -2.49 -7.02
N LEU A 309 -16.85 -2.59 -7.55
CA LEU A 309 -17.44 -1.57 -8.42
C LEU A 309 -17.44 -0.20 -7.74
N GLU A 310 -17.82 -0.15 -6.46
CA GLU A 310 -17.88 1.07 -5.65
C GLU A 310 -16.49 1.61 -5.35
N MET A 311 -15.54 0.72 -5.03
CA MET A 311 -14.14 1.08 -4.78
C MET A 311 -13.51 1.74 -6.02
N MET A 312 -13.76 1.17 -7.20
CA MET A 312 -13.29 1.71 -8.48
C MET A 312 -14.00 3.02 -8.85
N ALA A 313 -15.31 3.11 -8.64
CA ALA A 313 -16.07 4.35 -8.84
C ALA A 313 -15.55 5.49 -7.95
N ALA A 314 -15.29 5.19 -6.67
CA ALA A 314 -14.72 6.12 -5.70
C ALA A 314 -13.31 6.59 -6.11
N LEU A 315 -12.45 5.70 -6.62
CA LEU A 315 -11.13 6.07 -7.14
C LEU A 315 -11.26 7.05 -8.30
N GLN A 316 -12.08 6.72 -9.29
CA GLN A 316 -12.28 7.57 -10.46
C GLN A 316 -12.87 8.94 -10.10
N ALA A 317 -13.83 8.97 -9.17
CA ALA A 317 -14.40 10.22 -8.66
C ALA A 317 -13.34 11.07 -7.96
N ALA A 318 -12.57 10.48 -7.04
CA ALA A 318 -11.53 11.17 -6.29
C ALA A 318 -10.44 11.76 -7.21
N LEU A 319 -10.07 11.07 -8.29
CA LEU A 319 -9.08 11.55 -9.25
C LEU A 319 -9.58 12.72 -10.14
N ARG A 320 -10.90 12.89 -10.27
CA ARG A 320 -11.51 13.99 -11.05
C ARG A 320 -11.75 15.26 -10.24
N GLU A 321 -11.67 15.18 -8.91
CA GLU A 321 -11.83 16.35 -8.05
C GLU A 321 -10.75 17.42 -8.35
N PRO A 322 -11.10 18.71 -8.33
CA PRO A 322 -10.13 19.78 -8.51
C PRO A 322 -9.19 19.89 -7.31
N ASN A 323 -8.00 20.48 -7.53
CA ASN A 323 -6.98 20.67 -6.49
C ASN A 323 -6.72 19.38 -5.69
N THR A 324 -6.37 18.32 -6.43
CA THR A 324 -6.14 16.99 -5.89
C THR A 324 -4.66 16.66 -5.93
N GLY A 325 -4.14 16.24 -4.79
CA GLY A 325 -2.83 15.63 -4.70
C GLY A 325 -2.96 14.11 -4.78
N LEU A 326 -2.20 13.47 -5.65
CA LEU A 326 -2.13 12.02 -5.81
C LEU A 326 -0.71 11.54 -5.49
N VAL A 327 -0.58 10.70 -4.46
CA VAL A 327 0.67 10.01 -4.12
C VAL A 327 0.52 8.55 -4.51
N ILE A 328 1.28 8.08 -5.49
CA ILE A 328 1.31 6.69 -5.94
C ILE A 328 2.57 6.05 -5.37
N VAL A 329 2.42 4.99 -4.56
CA VAL A 329 3.55 4.40 -3.82
C VAL A 329 3.54 2.89 -3.94
N GLY A 330 4.65 2.32 -4.44
CA GLY A 330 4.79 0.87 -4.53
C GLY A 330 3.77 0.19 -5.45
N PHE A 331 3.14 0.94 -6.36
CA PHE A 331 2.20 0.44 -7.36
C PHE A 331 2.90 0.35 -8.72
N GLY A 332 3.06 -0.88 -9.23
CA GLY A 332 3.85 -1.15 -10.44
C GLY A 332 3.19 -0.84 -11.79
N PHE A 333 1.97 -0.28 -11.80
CA PHE A 333 1.20 0.01 -13.03
C PHE A 333 0.91 -1.22 -13.93
N ASN A 334 0.92 -2.43 -13.36
CA ASN A 334 0.62 -3.66 -14.11
C ASN A 334 -0.89 -3.92 -14.23
N ASP A 335 -1.69 -3.36 -13.32
CA ASP A 335 -3.16 -3.44 -13.35
C ASP A 335 -3.76 -2.37 -14.28
N ASN A 336 -4.08 -2.75 -15.52
CA ASN A 336 -4.62 -1.83 -16.54
C ASN A 336 -5.91 -1.13 -16.11
N HIS A 337 -6.81 -1.80 -15.39
CA HIS A 337 -8.07 -1.22 -14.92
C HIS A 337 -7.90 -0.11 -13.87
N ILE A 338 -6.72 -0.01 -13.25
CA ILE A 338 -6.35 1.07 -12.31
C ILE A 338 -5.45 2.09 -13.01
N ALA A 339 -4.46 1.61 -13.77
CA ALA A 339 -3.50 2.46 -14.46
C ALA A 339 -4.14 3.35 -15.55
N GLU A 340 -5.11 2.84 -16.30
CA GLU A 340 -5.80 3.61 -17.35
C GLU A 340 -6.62 4.79 -16.77
N PRO A 341 -7.47 4.60 -15.72
CA PRO A 341 -8.09 5.73 -15.04
C PRO A 341 -7.11 6.76 -14.47
N VAL A 342 -5.98 6.33 -13.90
CA VAL A 342 -4.95 7.25 -13.39
C VAL A 342 -4.37 8.10 -14.52
N LEU A 343 -3.98 7.46 -15.64
CA LEU A 343 -3.44 8.18 -16.79
C LEU A 343 -4.48 9.11 -17.44
N SER A 344 -5.74 8.67 -17.52
CA SER A 344 -6.85 9.50 -18.00
C SER A 344 -7.06 10.74 -17.12
N ALA A 345 -6.98 10.60 -15.80
CA ALA A 345 -7.07 11.72 -14.86
C ALA A 345 -5.88 12.69 -15.00
N ILE A 346 -4.65 12.18 -15.18
CA ILE A 346 -3.47 13.02 -15.44
C ILE A 346 -3.65 13.90 -16.70
N ARG A 347 -4.25 13.32 -17.75
CA ARG A 347 -4.50 14.00 -19.03
C ARG A 347 -5.61 15.05 -18.95
N SER A 348 -6.66 14.79 -18.16
CA SER A 348 -7.88 15.61 -18.16
C SER A 348 -7.98 16.60 -17.00
N ASN A 349 -7.43 16.28 -15.83
CA ASN A 349 -7.54 17.10 -14.62
C ASN A 349 -6.28 17.98 -14.46
N LEU A 350 -6.33 19.23 -14.92
CA LEU A 350 -5.22 20.19 -14.80
C LEU A 350 -4.84 20.53 -13.34
N GLY A 351 -5.78 20.35 -12.40
CA GLY A 351 -5.55 20.56 -10.97
C GLY A 351 -4.96 19.36 -10.24
N LEU A 352 -4.69 18.24 -10.94
CA LEU A 352 -4.11 17.04 -10.36
C LEU A 352 -2.59 17.14 -10.30
N LYS A 353 -2.03 17.08 -9.08
CA LYS A 353 -0.58 16.96 -8.84
C LYS A 353 -0.26 15.52 -8.50
N VAL A 354 0.74 14.93 -9.16
CA VAL A 354 1.06 13.50 -9.02
C VAL A 354 2.52 13.30 -8.63
N VAL A 355 2.72 12.51 -7.57
CA VAL A 355 4.03 11.98 -7.18
C VAL A 355 3.97 10.47 -7.29
N VAL A 356 4.84 9.88 -8.12
CA VAL A 356 5.01 8.42 -8.23
C VAL A 356 6.30 8.02 -7.54
N VAL A 357 6.20 7.02 -6.67
CA VAL A 357 7.29 6.55 -5.82
C VAL A 357 7.45 5.04 -6.01
N ASP A 358 8.60 4.65 -6.53
CA ASP A 358 9.01 3.25 -6.64
C ASP A 358 10.54 3.16 -6.69
N PRO A 359 11.17 2.21 -5.98
CA PRO A 359 12.63 2.15 -5.85
C PRO A 359 13.35 1.80 -7.15
N TYR A 360 12.62 1.32 -8.15
CA TYR A 360 13.14 0.86 -9.43
C TYR A 360 12.68 1.73 -10.61
N LEU A 361 12.13 2.93 -10.40
CA LEU A 361 11.73 3.81 -11.50
C LEU A 361 12.87 4.10 -12.48
N GLU A 362 14.04 4.51 -11.97
CA GLU A 362 15.18 4.87 -12.82
C GLU A 362 15.66 3.65 -13.64
N SER A 363 15.77 2.48 -13.01
CA SER A 363 16.28 1.27 -13.66
C SER A 363 15.24 0.67 -14.61
N ASN A 364 13.95 0.69 -14.25
CA ASN A 364 12.87 0.16 -15.08
C ASN A 364 12.64 1.03 -16.31
N LEU A 365 12.67 2.36 -16.19
CA LEU A 365 12.45 3.27 -17.33
C LEU A 365 13.57 3.23 -18.38
N LYS A 366 14.78 2.74 -18.02
CA LYS A 366 15.88 2.51 -18.97
C LYS A 366 15.70 1.25 -19.82
N LYS A 367 14.81 0.33 -19.45
CA LYS A 367 14.59 -0.94 -20.16
C LYS A 367 13.71 -0.72 -21.40
N GLU A 368 13.97 -1.45 -22.48
CA GLU A 368 13.15 -1.39 -23.71
C GLU A 368 11.67 -1.73 -23.43
N ASN A 369 11.43 -2.71 -22.57
CA ASN A 369 10.10 -3.18 -22.15
C ASN A 369 9.54 -2.44 -20.93
N ALA A 370 10.00 -1.22 -20.62
CA ALA A 370 9.45 -0.46 -19.49
C ALA A 370 7.93 -0.25 -19.62
N ASN A 371 7.26 -0.16 -18.48
CA ASN A 371 5.81 -0.03 -18.40
C ASN A 371 5.30 1.17 -19.22
N LYS A 372 4.31 0.93 -20.09
CA LYS A 372 3.78 1.92 -21.03
C LYS A 372 3.24 3.18 -20.35
N TYR A 373 2.62 3.05 -19.17
CA TYR A 373 2.04 4.19 -18.45
C TYR A 373 3.13 5.09 -17.89
N LEU A 374 4.15 4.49 -17.26
CA LEU A 374 5.30 5.24 -16.73
C LEU A 374 6.07 5.97 -17.84
N LYS A 375 6.22 5.36 -19.02
CA LYS A 375 6.83 6.03 -20.19
C LYS A 375 6.04 7.28 -20.61
N VAL A 376 4.71 7.18 -20.70
CA VAL A 376 3.86 8.32 -21.07
C VAL A 376 3.96 9.43 -20.02
N ILE A 377 3.90 9.09 -18.72
CA ILE A 377 4.04 10.07 -17.63
C ILE A 377 5.42 10.76 -17.70
N MET A 378 6.50 9.99 -17.97
CA MET A 378 7.85 10.54 -18.14
C MET A 378 7.93 11.50 -19.33
N GLN A 379 7.34 11.15 -20.46
CA GLN A 379 7.30 12.01 -21.64
C GLN A 379 6.57 13.34 -21.37
N MET A 380 5.45 13.30 -20.64
CA MET A 380 4.72 14.52 -20.23
C MET A 380 5.58 15.41 -19.33
N MET A 381 6.31 14.82 -18.37
CA MET A 381 7.27 15.55 -17.53
C MET A 381 8.38 16.19 -18.37
N ASP A 382 8.95 15.44 -19.31
CA ASP A 382 10.05 15.89 -20.17
C ASP A 382 9.61 16.98 -21.16
N GLN A 383 8.31 17.06 -21.47
CA GLN A 383 7.67 18.15 -22.22
C GLN A 383 7.29 19.35 -21.35
N GLY A 384 7.57 19.31 -20.04
CA GLY A 384 7.40 20.45 -19.13
C GLY A 384 6.19 20.39 -18.21
N ASP A 385 5.48 19.27 -18.10
CA ASP A 385 4.38 19.13 -17.13
C ASP A 385 4.92 19.11 -15.68
N ALA A 386 4.88 20.28 -15.04
CA ALA A 386 5.39 20.50 -13.69
C ALA A 386 4.55 19.86 -12.58
N ARG A 387 3.36 19.34 -12.89
CA ARG A 387 2.47 18.70 -11.91
C ARG A 387 2.91 17.29 -11.55
N LEU A 388 3.78 16.70 -12.38
CA LEU A 388 4.19 15.31 -12.34
C LEU A 388 5.60 15.21 -11.75
N THR A 389 5.81 14.27 -10.82
CA THR A 389 7.11 14.02 -10.20
C THR A 389 7.31 12.53 -10.00
N PHE A 390 8.51 12.06 -10.33
CA PHE A 390 8.99 10.72 -10.03
C PHE A 390 10.03 10.75 -8.91
N LEU A 391 9.85 9.87 -7.93
CA LEU A 391 10.76 9.64 -6.82
C LEU A 391 11.25 8.19 -6.89
N ASN A 392 12.53 8.01 -7.18
CA ASN A 392 13.18 6.70 -7.11
C ASN A 392 13.57 6.43 -5.66
N GLY A 393 12.62 5.91 -4.87
CA GLY A 393 12.75 5.68 -3.43
C GLY A 393 11.73 4.67 -2.93
N THR A 394 11.85 4.27 -1.67
CA THR A 394 10.98 3.28 -1.03
C THR A 394 9.81 3.94 -0.30
N PHE A 395 8.91 3.12 0.26
CA PHE A 395 7.81 3.63 1.10
C PHE A 395 8.33 4.25 2.40
N GLU A 396 9.39 3.68 2.96
CA GLU A 396 10.09 4.13 4.15
C GLU A 396 10.68 5.52 3.96
N ASP A 397 11.26 5.77 2.79
CA ASP A 397 11.83 7.07 2.45
C ASP A 397 10.75 8.16 2.44
N ILE A 398 9.58 7.89 1.84
CA ILE A 398 8.51 8.89 1.80
C ILE A 398 7.88 9.13 3.16
N ALA A 399 7.74 8.08 3.98
CA ALA A 399 7.17 8.21 5.32
C ALA A 399 8.01 9.17 6.17
N ARG A 400 9.32 9.22 5.91
CA ARG A 400 10.28 10.15 6.55
C ARG A 400 10.24 11.55 5.96
N GLU A 401 10.21 11.68 4.63
CA GLU A 401 10.36 12.99 3.96
C GLU A 401 9.05 13.80 3.84
N ILE A 402 7.89 13.19 4.07
CA ILE A 402 6.63 13.94 4.10
C ILE A 402 6.62 14.88 5.32
N PRO A 403 6.43 16.20 5.12
CA PRO A 403 6.41 17.15 6.23
C PRO A 403 5.20 16.89 7.13
N ASP A 404 5.38 17.11 8.44
CA ASP A 404 4.23 17.15 9.35
C ASP A 404 3.50 18.48 9.13
N MET A 405 2.20 18.38 8.87
CA MET A 405 1.37 19.53 8.51
C MET A 405 0.60 20.07 9.73
N VAL A 406 0.49 19.29 10.81
CA VAL A 406 -0.29 19.63 12.00
C VAL A 406 0.50 19.22 13.24
N ALA A 407 0.68 20.14 14.19
CA ALA A 407 1.35 19.82 15.45
C ALA A 407 0.58 18.75 16.24
N GLU A 408 1.30 17.88 16.96
CA GLU A 408 0.69 16.88 17.84
C GLU A 408 -0.24 17.52 18.87
N THR A 409 -1.41 16.90 19.07
CA THR A 409 -2.39 17.37 20.05
C THR A 409 -1.91 17.09 21.48
N ASP A 410 -2.39 17.88 22.46
CA ASP A 410 -2.01 17.69 23.87
C ASP A 410 -2.44 16.33 24.43
N LEU A 411 -3.56 15.80 23.93
CA LEU A 411 -4.03 14.44 24.27
C LEU A 411 -3.01 13.40 23.82
N GLU A 412 -2.48 13.52 22.60
CA GLU A 412 -1.49 12.58 22.07
C GLU A 412 -0.17 12.67 22.84
N LYS A 413 0.32 13.89 23.12
CA LYS A 413 1.50 14.08 23.98
C LYS A 413 1.30 13.51 25.37
N HIS A 414 0.10 13.63 25.94
CA HIS A 414 -0.24 13.00 27.21
C HIS A 414 -0.24 11.47 27.10
N MET A 415 -0.80 10.90 26.03
CA MET A 415 -0.87 9.45 25.85
C MET A 415 0.49 8.80 25.55
N VAL A 416 1.37 9.48 24.79
CA VAL A 416 2.76 9.03 24.61
C VAL A 416 3.47 8.99 25.97
N ARG A 417 3.27 10.01 26.80
CA ARG A 417 3.76 10.02 28.19
C ARG A 417 3.18 8.87 29.02
N MET A 418 1.87 8.60 28.93
CA MET A 418 1.24 7.51 29.67
C MET A 418 1.74 6.12 29.24
N ARG A 419 1.93 5.88 27.93
CA ARG A 419 2.50 4.61 27.44
C ARG A 419 3.94 4.38 27.91
N GLY A 420 4.74 5.45 28.02
CA GLY A 420 6.09 5.36 28.58
C GLY A 420 6.09 4.90 30.05
N ILE A 421 5.12 5.39 30.83
CA ILE A 421 4.97 5.03 32.25
C ILE A 421 4.50 3.58 32.43
N GLU A 422 3.58 3.10 31.58
CA GLU A 422 3.08 1.71 31.61
C GLU A 422 4.15 0.68 31.16
N GLY A 423 5.14 1.09 30.36
CA GLY A 423 6.26 0.24 29.93
C GLY A 423 7.38 0.07 30.98
N ASP A 424 7.56 1.05 31.87
CA ASP A 424 8.58 1.04 32.95
C ASP A 424 8.10 0.32 34.22
N THR A 425 6.85 -0.11 34.28
CA THR A 425 6.23 -0.73 35.46
C THR A 425 5.92 -2.24 35.31
N ALA A 426 6.41 -2.88 34.23
CA ALA A 426 6.22 -4.31 33.95
C ALA A 426 7.49 -5.15 34.12
#